data_AF-A0A132I1E3-F1
#
_entry.id   AF-A0A132I1E3-F1
#
_cell.length_a   1.000
_cell.length_b   1.000
_cell.length_c   1.000
_cell.angle_alpha   90.00
_cell.angle_beta   90.00
_cell.angle_gamma   90.00
#
_symmetry.space_group_name_H-M   'P 1'
#
loop_
_entity.id
_entity.type
_entity.pdbx_description
1 polymer ?
#
loop_
_entity_poly.entity_id
_entity_poly.type
_entity_poly.pdbx_seq_one_letter_code
_entity_poly.pdbx_strand_id
1 'polypeptide(L)'
;MGYGDSYDGSNGIIGVGEMWGVYFGHKCLNEHYNINLPYTYIHWFRPQILMNIDDQLAEIGPHQINYVMGNSVVDHDGFKNELINQWGYGDVITMCFSVHGF
;
A
#
# COMPACT_ATOMS: atom_id res chain seq x y z
N MET A 1 21.45 3.12 -4.94
CA MET A 1 20.05 3.08 -4.44
C MET A 1 19.24 4.01 -5.32
N GLY A 2 18.78 3.50 -6.47
CA GLY A 2 17.97 4.26 -7.41
C GLY A 2 16.52 3.87 -7.25
N TYR A 3 15.65 4.86 -7.05
CA TYR A 3 14.21 4.67 -7.21
C TYR A 3 13.94 4.47 -8.71
N GLY A 4 13.42 3.30 -9.09
CA GLY A 4 12.83 3.06 -10.41
C GLY A 4 13.70 2.37 -11.47
N ASP A 5 14.36 1.25 -11.15
CA ASP A 5 14.78 0.29 -12.18
C ASP A 5 14.13 -1.07 -11.91
N SER A 6 13.33 -1.54 -12.86
CA SER A 6 12.38 -2.65 -12.74
C SER A 6 13.01 -4.05 -12.77
N TYR A 7 14.34 -4.16 -12.67
CA TYR A 7 15.06 -5.40 -12.94
C TYR A 7 15.63 -6.13 -11.71
N ASP A 8 15.67 -5.53 -10.52
CA ASP A 8 16.34 -6.11 -9.34
C ASP A 8 15.46 -6.11 -8.07
N GLY A 9 15.86 -6.90 -7.06
CA GLY A 9 15.15 -7.15 -5.78
C GLY A 9 14.78 -5.91 -4.93
N SER A 10 15.16 -4.70 -5.35
CA SER A 10 14.66 -3.41 -4.85
C SER A 10 13.21 -3.09 -5.28
N ASN A 11 12.63 -3.87 -6.20
CA ASN A 11 11.25 -3.72 -6.69
C ASN A 11 10.20 -3.79 -5.57
N GLY A 12 10.49 -4.52 -4.49
CA GLY A 12 9.62 -4.63 -3.32
C GLY A 12 9.46 -3.29 -2.58
N ILE A 13 10.58 -2.68 -2.16
CA ILE A 13 10.59 -1.36 -1.48
C ILE A 13 9.95 -0.29 -2.35
N ILE A 14 10.36 -0.23 -3.63
CA ILE A 14 9.88 0.78 -4.56
C ILE A 14 8.37 0.64 -4.74
N GLY A 15 7.88 -0.59 -4.95
CA GLY A 15 6.45 -0.85 -5.11
C GLY A 15 5.62 -0.46 -3.89
N VAL A 16 6.08 -0.78 -2.67
CA VAL A 16 5.37 -0.38 -1.43
C VAL A 16 5.36 1.14 -1.26
N GLY A 17 6.48 1.82 -1.51
CA GLY A 17 6.55 3.28 -1.45
C GLY A 17 5.67 3.97 -2.48
N GLU A 18 5.63 3.45 -3.72
CA GLU A 18 4.78 3.96 -4.79
C GLU A 18 3.28 3.70 -4.51
N MET A 19 2.93 2.53 -3.95
CA MET A 19 1.58 2.25 -3.46
C MET A 19 1.13 3.32 -2.48
N TRP A 20 1.96 3.65 -1.50
CA TRP A 20 1.67 4.69 -0.52
C TRP A 20 1.54 6.06 -1.15
N GLY A 21 2.49 6.47 -1.98
CA GLY A 21 2.49 7.80 -2.60
C GLY A 21 1.21 8.06 -3.40
N VAL A 22 0.76 7.06 -4.17
CA VAL A 22 -0.48 7.17 -4.95
C VAL A 22 -1.72 7.12 -4.03
N TYR A 23 -1.77 6.20 -3.07
CA TYR A 23 -2.89 6.09 -2.12
C TYR A 23 -3.08 7.37 -1.31
N PHE A 24 -2.02 7.84 -0.64
CA PHE A 24 -2.07 9.03 0.20
C PHE A 24 -2.28 10.31 -0.62
N GLY A 25 -1.64 10.40 -1.79
CA GLY A 25 -1.87 11.50 -2.74
C GLY A 25 -3.33 11.62 -3.17
N HIS A 26 -4.00 10.50 -3.46
CA HIS A 26 -5.43 10.48 -3.76
C HIS A 26 -6.29 10.91 -2.56
N LYS A 27 -5.97 10.45 -1.34
CA LYS A 27 -6.70 10.89 -0.12
C LYS A 27 -6.59 12.40 0.05
N CYS A 28 -5.39 12.98 -0.06
CA CYS A 28 -5.19 14.41 0.03
C CYS A 28 -5.91 15.20 -1.08
N LEU A 29 -5.87 14.71 -2.32
CA LEU A 29 -6.58 15.33 -3.43
C LEU A 29 -8.10 15.32 -3.22
N ASN A 30 -8.64 14.22 -2.74
CA ASN A 30 -10.06 14.10 -2.44
C ASN A 30 -10.45 15.01 -1.27
N GLU A 31 -9.69 15.03 -0.18
CA GLU A 31 -9.94 15.92 0.97
C GLU A 31 -9.87 17.40 0.59
N HIS A 32 -8.90 17.80 -0.23
CA HIS A 32 -8.67 19.21 -0.54
C HIS A 32 -9.56 19.75 -1.66
N TYR A 33 -9.84 18.94 -2.68
CA TYR A 33 -10.57 19.38 -3.88
C TYR A 33 -11.93 18.70 -4.04
N ASN A 34 -12.30 17.74 -3.20
CA ASN A 34 -13.47 16.88 -3.36
C ASN A 34 -13.49 16.17 -4.73
N ILE A 35 -12.29 15.82 -5.23
CA ILE A 35 -12.09 15.13 -6.51
C ILE A 35 -11.70 13.68 -6.22
N ASN A 36 -12.53 12.75 -6.69
CA ASN A 36 -12.20 11.33 -6.70
C ASN A 36 -11.66 10.95 -8.08
N LEU A 37 -10.33 10.91 -8.22
CA LEU A 37 -9.68 10.46 -9.44
C LEU A 37 -9.76 8.93 -9.55
N PRO A 38 -10.03 8.37 -10.74
CA PRO A 38 -9.94 6.93 -10.94
C PRO A 38 -8.49 6.46 -10.77
N TYR A 39 -8.29 5.37 -10.03
CA TYR A 39 -6.96 4.79 -9.85
C TYR A 39 -6.52 4.08 -11.11
N THR A 40 -5.38 4.49 -11.65
CA THR A 40 -4.77 3.82 -12.80
C THR A 40 -4.11 2.53 -12.34
N TYR A 41 -4.35 1.43 -13.08
CA TYR A 41 -3.60 0.19 -12.90
C TYR A 41 -2.16 0.40 -13.38
N ILE A 42 -1.21 0.35 -12.46
CA ILE A 42 0.21 0.49 -12.78
C ILE A 42 0.83 -0.89 -12.63
N HIS A 43 1.45 -1.43 -13.67
CA HIS A 43 1.80 -2.85 -13.82
C HIS A 43 2.67 -3.44 -12.69
N TRP A 44 3.46 -2.63 -11.99
CA TRP A 44 4.48 -3.04 -11.02
C TRP A 44 4.16 -2.71 -9.55
N PHE A 45 3.08 -1.97 -9.25
CA PHE A 45 2.61 -1.72 -7.88
C PHE A 45 1.08 -1.51 -7.83
N ARG A 46 0.43 -1.70 -6.67
CA ARG A 46 -1.05 -1.78 -6.56
C ARG A 46 -1.60 -0.94 -5.41
N PRO A 47 -1.79 0.39 -5.60
CA PRO A 47 -2.28 1.26 -4.54
C PRO A 47 -3.69 0.88 -4.05
N GLN A 48 -4.46 0.15 -4.87
CA GLN A 48 -5.77 -0.38 -4.51
C GLN A 48 -5.73 -1.31 -3.30
N ILE A 49 -4.60 -1.97 -3.02
CA ILE A 49 -4.44 -2.78 -1.81
C ILE A 49 -4.62 -1.90 -0.55
N LEU A 50 -3.97 -0.73 -0.51
CA LEU A 50 -4.05 0.18 0.63
C LEU A 50 -5.44 0.80 0.78
N MET A 51 -6.11 1.07 -0.34
CA MET A 51 -7.49 1.55 -0.30
C MET A 51 -8.44 0.49 0.24
N ASN A 52 -8.33 -0.75 -0.25
CA ASN A 52 -9.18 -1.84 0.22
C ASN A 52 -8.97 -2.07 1.72
N ILE A 53 -7.73 -1.92 2.20
CA ILE A 53 -7.44 -1.97 3.64
C ILE A 53 -8.14 -0.82 4.38
N ASP A 54 -7.97 0.43 3.95
CA ASP A 54 -8.60 1.61 4.58
C ASP A 54 -10.14 1.57 4.54
N ASP A 55 -10.71 1.09 3.44
CA ASP A 55 -12.16 1.00 3.22
C ASP A 55 -12.78 -0.19 3.98
N GLN A 56 -12.11 -1.34 4.03
CA GLN A 56 -12.63 -2.56 4.69
C GLN A 56 -12.30 -2.61 6.18
N LEU A 57 -11.22 -1.95 6.61
CA LEU A 57 -10.73 -1.97 7.98
C LEU A 57 -10.68 -0.53 8.49
N ALA A 58 -11.79 -0.06 9.07
CA ALA A 58 -11.92 1.29 9.62
C ALA A 58 -10.85 1.65 10.69
N GLU A 59 -10.17 0.66 11.25
CA GLU A 59 -9.09 0.82 12.24
C GLU A 59 -7.70 0.98 11.61
N ILE A 60 -7.52 0.64 10.33
CA ILE A 60 -6.25 0.74 9.60
C ILE A 60 -6.32 1.90 8.61
N GLY A 61 -6.14 3.12 9.13
CA GLY A 61 -6.08 4.34 8.34
C GLY A 61 -4.69 4.69 7.82
N PRO A 62 -4.55 5.84 7.13
CA PRO A 62 -3.27 6.32 6.60
C PRO A 62 -2.13 6.36 7.63
N HIS A 63 -2.44 6.67 8.89
CA HIS A 63 -1.44 6.76 9.95
C HIS A 63 -0.85 5.38 10.29
N GLN A 64 -1.69 4.36 10.44
CA GLN A 64 -1.30 2.98 10.72
C GLN A 64 -0.49 2.38 9.56
N ILE A 65 -0.92 2.65 8.33
CA ILE A 65 -0.21 2.24 7.11
C ILE A 65 1.18 2.87 7.06
N ASN A 66 1.30 4.17 7.34
CA ASN A 66 2.58 4.87 7.35
C ASN A 66 3.53 4.34 8.43
N TYR A 67 3.01 4.11 9.63
CA TYR A 67 3.79 3.53 10.73
C TYR A 67 4.47 2.21 10.32
N VAL A 68 3.74 1.32 9.66
CA VAL A 68 4.28 0.01 9.22
C VAL A 68 5.36 0.14 8.16
N MET A 69 5.21 1.07 7.20
CA MET A 69 6.28 1.32 6.22
C MET A 69 7.56 1.86 6.86
N GLY A 70 7.45 2.54 8.01
CA GLY A 70 8.60 2.99 8.79
C GLY A 70 9.45 1.86 9.37
N ASN A 71 8.91 0.64 9.49
CA ASN A 71 9.55 -0.50 10.16
C ASN A 71 10.54 -1.31 9.29
N SER A 72 11.30 -0.66 8.40
CA SER A 72 12.31 -1.33 7.55
C SER A 72 11.75 -2.46 6.67
N VAL A 73 10.55 -2.26 6.15
CA VAL A 73 9.91 -3.15 5.19
C VAL A 73 10.65 -3.09 3.84
N VAL A 74 11.00 -4.25 3.29
CA VAL A 74 11.80 -4.36 2.05
C VAL A 74 11.03 -4.89 0.83
N ASP A 75 9.80 -5.37 1.01
CA ASP A 75 8.97 -5.89 -0.06
C ASP A 75 7.49 -5.98 0.34
N HIS A 76 6.64 -6.39 -0.60
CA HIS A 76 5.20 -6.52 -0.41
C HIS A 76 4.84 -7.58 0.64
N ASP A 77 5.59 -8.70 0.70
CA ASP A 77 5.35 -9.77 1.67
C ASP A 77 5.71 -9.33 3.09
N GLY A 78 6.87 -8.69 3.26
CA GLY A 78 7.29 -8.07 4.51
C GLY A 78 6.31 -7.00 4.96
N PHE A 79 5.80 -6.19 4.01
CA PHE A 79 4.79 -5.17 4.31
C PHE A 79 3.49 -5.78 4.81
N LYS A 80 2.97 -6.78 4.08
CA LYS A 80 1.77 -7.56 4.43
C LYS A 80 1.91 -8.19 5.82
N ASN A 81 3.02 -8.89 6.07
CA ASN A 81 3.27 -9.55 7.34
C ASN A 81 3.36 -8.53 8.49
N GLU A 82 4.01 -7.39 8.28
CA GLU A 82 4.13 -6.37 9.32
C GLU A 82 2.77 -5.70 9.62
N LEU A 83 1.93 -5.46 8.60
CA LEU A 83 0.56 -5.01 8.80
C LEU A 83 -0.25 -5.99 9.66
N ILE A 84 -0.15 -7.29 9.35
CA ILE A 84 -0.84 -8.35 10.11
C ILE A 84 -0.30 -8.45 11.54
N ASN A 85 1.02 -8.34 11.71
CA ASN A 85 1.66 -8.43 13.03
C ASN A 85 1.28 -7.26 13.94
N GLN A 86 1.22 -6.04 13.40
CA GLN A 86 0.93 -4.83 14.19
C GLN A 86 -0.57 -4.68 14.48
N TRP A 87 -1.44 -5.03 13.52
CA TRP A 87 -2.85 -4.65 13.57
C TRP A 87 -3.83 -5.84 13.48
N GLY A 88 -3.36 -7.05 13.28
CA GLY A 88 -4.22 -8.23 13.12
C GLY A 88 -4.86 -8.31 11.74
N TYR A 89 -6.09 -8.84 11.66
CA TYR A 89 -6.87 -8.95 10.41
C TYR A 89 -6.22 -9.76 9.28
N GLY A 90 -5.47 -10.82 9.64
CA GLY A 90 -4.73 -11.68 8.72
C GLY A 90 -5.51 -12.07 7.46
N ASP A 91 -6.75 -12.53 7.61
CA ASP A 91 -7.58 -12.99 6.49
C ASP A 91 -7.93 -11.85 5.51
N VAL A 92 -8.35 -10.68 6.04
CA VAL A 92 -8.76 -9.53 5.22
C VAL A 92 -7.56 -8.90 4.53
N ILE A 93 -6.44 -8.75 5.25
CA ILE A 93 -5.21 -8.19 4.68
C ILE A 93 -4.66 -9.14 3.62
N THR A 94 -4.60 -10.44 3.88
CA THR A 94 -4.17 -11.43 2.86
C THR A 94 -5.08 -11.40 1.64
N MET A 95 -6.40 -11.29 1.83
CA MET A 95 -7.34 -11.16 0.72
C MET A 95 -7.04 -9.91 -0.13
N CYS A 96 -6.84 -8.76 0.50
CA CYS A 96 -6.53 -7.50 -0.20
C CYS A 96 -5.28 -7.61 -1.07
N PHE A 97 -4.23 -8.29 -0.60
CA PHE A 97 -3.02 -8.53 -1.40
C PHE A 97 -3.25 -9.56 -2.52
N SER A 98 -3.93 -10.67 -2.22
CA SER A 98 -4.13 -11.78 -3.16
C SER A 98 -4.92 -11.40 -4.41
N VAL A 99 -5.92 -10.52 -4.29
CA VAL A 99 -6.72 -9.99 -5.40
C VAL A 99 -5.86 -9.33 -6.47
N HIS A 100 -4.66 -8.87 -6.09
CA HIS A 100 -3.77 -8.12 -6.95
C HIS A 100 -2.46 -8.85 -7.29
N GLY A 101 -2.34 -10.13 -6.90
CA GLY A 101 -1.19 -10.99 -7.22
C GLY A 101 -0.01 -10.87 -6.27
N PHE A 102 -0.24 -10.45 -5.02
CA PHE A 102 0.74 -10.33 -3.93
C PHE A 102 0.31 -11.10 -2.66
#